data_AF-A0A942HE66-F1
#
_entry.id   AF-A0A942HE66-F1
#
_cell.length_a   1.000
_cell.length_b   1.000
_cell.length_c   1.000
_cell.angle_alpha   90.00
_cell.angle_beta   90.00
_cell.angle_gamma   90.00
#
_symmetry.space_group_name_H-M   'P 1'
#
loop_
_entity.id
_entity.type
_entity.pdbx_description
1 polymer ?
#
loop_
_entity_poly.entity_id
_entity_poly.type
_entity_poly.pdbx_seq_one_letter_code
_entity_poly.pdbx_strand_id
1 'polypeptide(L)'
;MCAFILCITALLLQLHAQHYNDSNAKPPVTEADVRIVQRAREILNTPETWNRNDNRHCRRSDTTFSIYCALEKATVEETGGFQHRGAAMQEARFVIDDMVPRNRYPHRLMGFNNDPATSFADMQKMLRLLEERVAKRLAKETKHK
;
A
#
# COMPACT_ATOMS: atom_id res chain seq x y z
N MET A 1 3.07 -12.96 -48.30
CA MET A 1 3.60 -12.20 -47.15
C MET A 1 2.46 -11.40 -46.53
N CYS A 2 1.68 -11.94 -45.58
CA CYS A 2 0.71 -11.13 -44.79
C CYS A 2 0.03 -11.88 -43.62
N ALA A 3 0.61 -12.95 -43.07
CA ALA A 3 -0.06 -13.74 -42.02
C ALA A 3 0.73 -13.86 -40.71
N PHE A 4 1.89 -13.22 -40.59
CA PHE A 4 2.73 -13.31 -39.37
C PHE A 4 2.71 -12.07 -38.48
N ILE A 5 2.11 -10.96 -38.92
CA ILE A 5 2.15 -9.68 -38.17
C ILE A 5 1.01 -9.57 -37.15
N LEU A 6 -0.07 -10.35 -37.28
CA LEU A 6 -1.26 -10.26 -36.42
C LEU A 6 -1.16 -11.04 -35.09
N CYS A 7 -0.20 -11.94 -34.90
CA CYS A 7 -0.06 -12.70 -33.64
C CYS A 7 0.82 -12.02 -32.58
N ILE A 8 1.67 -11.06 -32.96
CA ILE A 8 2.60 -10.43 -32.01
C ILE A 8 1.88 -9.37 -31.16
N THR A 9 0.84 -8.71 -31.68
CA THR A 9 0.10 -7.67 -30.96
C THR A 9 -0.82 -8.24 -29.87
N ALA A 10 -1.38 -9.43 -30.07
CA ALA A 10 -2.23 -10.09 -29.06
C ALA A 10 -1.43 -10.57 -27.83
N LEU A 11 -0.17 -10.96 -28.01
CA LEU A 11 0.69 -11.41 -26.91
C LEU A 11 1.13 -10.24 -26.01
N LEU A 12 1.36 -9.06 -26.58
CA LEU A 12 1.74 -7.85 -25.82
C LEU A 12 0.58 -7.30 -24.97
N LEU A 13 -0.68 -7.47 -25.40
CA LEU A 13 -1.85 -7.11 -24.59
C LEU A 13 -2.05 -8.02 -23.37
N GLN A 14 -1.67 -9.30 -23.46
CA GLN A 14 -1.81 -10.26 -22.36
C GLN A 14 -0.79 -10.04 -21.24
N LEU A 15 0.44 -9.61 -21.55
CA LEU A 15 1.44 -9.29 -20.51
C LEU A 15 1.04 -8.10 -19.63
N HIS A 16 0.35 -7.09 -20.19
CA HIS A 16 -0.07 -5.92 -19.41
C HIS A 16 -1.22 -6.24 -18.44
N ALA A 17 -2.09 -7.20 -18.78
CA ALA A 17 -3.22 -7.58 -17.95
C ALA A 17 -2.82 -8.42 -16.72
N GLN A 18 -1.73 -9.21 -16.80
CA GLN A 18 -1.28 -10.05 -15.67
C GLN A 18 -0.75 -9.24 -14.48
N HIS A 19 -0.26 -8.02 -14.68
CA HIS A 19 0.31 -7.21 -13.60
C HIS A 19 -0.74 -6.53 -12.70
N TYR A 20 -1.96 -6.27 -13.18
CA TYR A 20 -2.98 -5.57 -12.39
C TYR A 20 -3.48 -6.40 -11.19
N ASN A 21 -3.41 -7.73 -11.29
CA ASN A 21 -3.95 -8.64 -10.28
C ASN A 21 -2.90 -9.32 -9.40
N ASP A 22 -1.60 -9.03 -9.57
CA ASP A 22 -0.56 -9.57 -8.70
C ASP A 22 -0.63 -8.93 -7.30
N SER A 23 -1.07 -9.73 -6.32
CA SER A 23 -1.12 -9.31 -4.91
C SER A 23 0.25 -8.98 -4.32
N ASN A 24 1.33 -9.39 -4.97
CA ASN A 24 2.72 -9.19 -4.56
C ASN A 24 3.50 -8.26 -5.50
N ALA A 25 2.82 -7.46 -6.34
CA ALA A 25 3.44 -6.46 -7.19
C ALA A 25 4.37 -5.52 -6.38
N LYS A 26 5.50 -5.15 -6.98
CA LYS A 26 6.51 -4.24 -6.40
C LYS A 26 6.75 -3.05 -7.32
N PRO A 27 5.77 -2.14 -7.49
CA PRO A 27 5.97 -0.93 -8.29
C PRO A 27 7.14 -0.10 -7.72
N PRO A 28 7.84 0.70 -8.55
CA PRO A 28 8.95 1.54 -8.10
C PRO A 28 8.47 2.53 -7.03
N VAL A 29 9.33 2.83 -6.07
CA VAL A 29 9.04 3.85 -5.04
C VAL A 29 9.50 5.22 -5.48
N THR A 30 8.83 6.24 -4.98
CA THR A 30 9.11 7.65 -5.24
C THR A 30 9.23 8.42 -3.92
N GLU A 31 9.68 9.68 -4.00
CA GLU A 31 9.63 10.60 -2.85
C GLU A 31 8.20 10.84 -2.37
N ALA A 32 7.22 10.78 -3.27
CA ALA A 32 5.81 10.91 -2.89
C ALA A 32 5.37 9.75 -1.98
N ASP A 33 5.86 8.53 -2.20
CA ASP A 33 5.53 7.39 -1.33
C ASP A 33 6.03 7.59 0.11
N VAL A 34 7.18 8.25 0.31
CA VAL A 34 7.67 8.61 1.65
C VAL A 34 6.71 9.60 2.32
N ARG A 35 6.31 10.66 1.58
CA ARG A 35 5.37 11.67 2.10
C ARG A 35 3.98 11.08 2.40
N ILE A 36 3.51 10.15 1.57
CA ILE A 36 2.24 9.43 1.81
C ILE A 36 2.28 8.69 3.14
N VAL A 37 3.37 7.99 3.46
CA VAL A 37 3.49 7.25 4.72
C VAL A 37 3.57 8.21 5.90
N GLN A 38 4.34 9.29 5.79
CA GLN A 38 4.41 10.34 6.81
C GLN A 38 3.03 10.94 7.08
N ARG A 39 2.30 11.29 6.01
CA ARG A 39 0.97 11.84 6.11
C ARG A 39 -0.04 10.87 6.72
N ALA A 40 0.04 9.58 6.38
CA ALA A 40 -0.79 8.55 7.00
C ALA A 40 -0.51 8.41 8.51
N ARG A 41 0.74 8.57 8.95
CA ARG A 41 1.10 8.59 10.38
C ARG A 41 0.52 9.79 11.11
N GLU A 42 0.49 10.95 10.47
CA GLU A 42 -0.17 12.14 11.02
C GLU A 42 -1.69 11.96 11.15
N ILE A 43 -2.32 11.35 10.15
CA ILE A 43 -3.76 11.03 10.17
C ILE A 43 -4.10 10.08 11.32
N LEU A 44 -3.21 9.12 11.62
CA LEU A 44 -3.40 8.09 12.65
C LEU A 44 -2.60 8.39 13.94
N ASN A 45 -2.37 9.66 14.27
CA ASN A 45 -1.45 10.05 15.34
C ASN A 45 -1.95 9.77 16.77
N THR A 46 -3.23 9.48 16.94
CA THR A 46 -3.87 9.25 18.25
C THR A 46 -4.83 8.06 18.22
N PRO A 47 -5.04 7.36 19.34
CA PRO A 47 -5.98 6.23 19.41
C PRO A 47 -7.39 6.59 18.94
N GLU A 48 -7.86 7.81 19.19
CA GLU A 48 -9.20 8.29 18.88
C GLU A 48 -9.43 8.41 17.37
N THR A 49 -8.37 8.67 16.59
CA THR A 49 -8.45 8.74 15.13
C THR A 49 -8.45 7.37 14.45
N TRP A 50 -8.14 6.29 15.18
CA TRP A 50 -7.98 4.96 14.61
C TRP A 50 -9.28 4.15 14.60
N ASN A 51 -9.79 3.86 13.42
CA ASN A 51 -10.91 2.94 13.20
C ASN A 51 -10.40 1.49 13.09
N ARG A 52 -10.78 0.66 14.07
CA ARG A 52 -10.43 -0.78 14.13
C ARG A 52 -11.39 -1.70 13.37
N ASN A 53 -12.34 -1.14 12.61
CA ASN A 53 -13.30 -1.89 11.81
C ASN A 53 -13.19 -1.50 10.32
N ASP A 54 -12.04 -1.82 9.73
CA ASP A 54 -11.76 -1.63 8.31
C ASP A 54 -12.65 -2.53 7.46
N ASN A 55 -13.43 -1.92 6.59
CA ASN A 55 -14.17 -2.58 5.52
C ASN A 55 -13.67 -2.14 4.13
N ARG A 56 -12.57 -1.35 4.08
CA ARG A 56 -11.98 -0.75 2.88
C ARG A 56 -12.90 0.22 2.12
N HIS A 57 -13.93 0.75 2.78
CA HIS A 57 -14.75 1.83 2.25
C HIS A 57 -14.36 3.15 2.92
N CYS A 58 -13.55 3.93 2.21
CA CYS A 58 -13.00 5.19 2.72
C CYS A 58 -13.88 6.36 2.29
N ARG A 59 -14.67 6.93 3.20
CA ARG A 59 -15.54 8.06 2.88
C ARG A 59 -14.78 9.37 3.09
N ARG A 60 -15.08 10.36 2.25
CA ARG A 60 -14.49 11.71 2.37
C ARG A 60 -14.85 12.40 3.69
N SER A 61 -15.97 12.04 4.30
CA SER A 61 -16.48 12.60 5.55
C SER A 61 -16.02 11.84 6.81
N ASP A 62 -15.24 10.77 6.67
CA ASP A 62 -14.77 10.01 7.83
C ASP A 62 -13.85 10.87 8.69
N THR A 63 -14.02 10.77 10.02
CA THR A 63 -13.18 11.45 11.01
C THR A 63 -12.26 10.49 11.76
N THR A 64 -12.46 9.18 11.58
CA THR A 64 -11.62 8.10 12.07
C THR A 64 -11.27 7.18 10.92
N PHE A 65 -10.04 6.68 10.86
CA PHE A 65 -9.51 5.99 9.69
C PHE A 65 -8.94 4.63 10.05
N SER A 66 -9.18 3.63 9.19
CA SER A 66 -8.38 2.41 9.22
C SER A 66 -6.99 2.70 8.64
N ILE A 67 -6.04 1.78 8.83
CA ILE A 67 -4.73 1.84 8.18
C ILE A 67 -4.89 1.99 6.65
N TYR A 68 -5.77 1.20 6.05
CA TYR A 68 -6.04 1.26 4.61
C TYR A 68 -6.55 2.64 4.19
N CYS A 69 -7.54 3.17 4.89
CA CYS A 69 -8.13 4.46 4.55
C CYS A 69 -7.23 5.66 4.84
N ALA A 70 -6.37 5.58 5.85
CA ALA A 70 -5.37 6.61 6.09
C ALA A 70 -4.33 6.67 4.96
N LEU A 71 -3.86 5.51 4.49
CA LEU A 71 -2.94 5.44 3.34
C LEU A 71 -3.62 5.89 2.05
N GLU A 72 -4.87 5.51 1.81
CA GLU A 72 -5.65 5.97 0.64
C GLU A 72 -5.83 7.50 0.67
N LYS A 73 -6.29 8.04 1.80
CA LYS A 73 -6.46 9.49 1.99
C LYS A 73 -5.14 10.24 1.79
N ALA A 74 -4.06 9.77 2.41
CA ALA A 74 -2.73 10.37 2.23
C ALA A 74 -2.26 10.31 0.77
N THR A 75 -2.51 9.19 0.07
CA THR A 75 -2.18 9.07 -1.37
C THR A 75 -2.92 10.10 -2.21
N VAL A 76 -4.22 10.29 -1.94
CA VAL A 76 -5.03 11.29 -2.64
C VAL A 76 -4.54 12.71 -2.32
N GLU A 77 -4.21 13.00 -1.06
CA GLU A 77 -3.67 14.31 -0.65
C GLU A 77 -2.33 14.64 -1.31
N GLU A 78 -1.43 13.66 -1.44
CA GLU A 78 -0.07 13.87 -1.97
C GLU A 78 0.03 13.81 -3.50
N THR A 79 -0.83 13.06 -4.17
CA THR A 79 -0.68 12.77 -5.61
C THR A 79 -1.93 13.07 -6.44
N GLY A 80 -3.06 13.37 -5.81
CA GLY A 80 -4.33 13.65 -6.47
C GLY A 80 -5.09 12.40 -6.94
N GLY A 81 -4.55 11.19 -6.78
CA GLY A 81 -5.22 9.96 -7.21
C GLY A 81 -4.76 8.72 -6.46
N PHE A 82 -5.67 7.77 -6.22
CA PHE A 82 -5.36 6.54 -5.49
C PHE A 82 -5.10 5.35 -6.42
N GLN A 83 -4.03 4.60 -6.13
CA GLN A 83 -3.74 3.32 -6.76
C GLN A 83 -3.68 2.22 -5.70
N HIS A 84 -4.62 1.27 -5.74
CA HIS A 84 -4.72 0.19 -4.75
C HIS A 84 -3.42 -0.65 -4.59
N ARG A 85 -2.68 -0.78 -5.69
CA ARG A 85 -1.39 -1.49 -5.81
C ARG A 85 -0.20 -0.53 -5.95
N GLY A 86 -0.34 0.74 -5.60
CA GLY A 86 0.76 1.70 -5.53
C GLY A 86 1.81 1.30 -4.48
N ALA A 87 3.01 1.90 -4.56
CA ALA A 87 4.16 1.41 -3.80
C ALA A 87 3.95 1.53 -2.29
N ALA A 88 3.47 2.67 -1.77
CA ALA A 88 3.13 2.81 -0.35
C ALA A 88 2.16 1.71 0.15
N MET A 89 1.12 1.40 -0.62
CA MET A 89 0.13 0.37 -0.27
C MET A 89 0.72 -1.05 -0.30
N GLN A 90 1.58 -1.35 -1.26
CA GLN A 90 2.22 -2.67 -1.36
C GLN A 90 3.29 -2.86 -0.29
N GLU A 91 4.11 -1.86 -0.03
CA GLU A 91 5.10 -1.94 1.05
C GLU A 91 4.42 -2.09 2.43
N ALA A 92 3.27 -1.46 2.66
CA ALA A 92 2.51 -1.63 3.91
C ALA A 92 2.09 -3.10 4.12
N ARG A 93 1.68 -3.77 3.03
CA ARG A 93 1.34 -5.20 3.04
C ARG A 93 2.55 -6.07 3.36
N PHE A 94 3.70 -5.77 2.76
CA PHE A 94 4.93 -6.52 3.02
C PHE A 94 5.46 -6.32 4.44
N VAL A 95 5.33 -5.11 5.00
CA VAL A 95 5.67 -4.87 6.42
C VAL A 95 4.79 -5.73 7.33
N ILE A 96 3.50 -5.85 7.05
CA ILE A 96 2.61 -6.72 7.81
C ILE A 96 3.07 -8.19 7.71
N ASP A 97 3.40 -8.67 6.50
CA ASP A 97 3.93 -10.03 6.30
C ASP A 97 5.24 -10.30 7.06
N ASP A 98 6.03 -9.25 7.35
CA ASP A 98 7.27 -9.34 8.13
C ASP A 98 7.01 -9.23 9.65
N MET A 99 5.90 -8.61 10.07
CA MET A 99 5.54 -8.41 11.49
C MET A 99 4.77 -9.59 12.09
N VAL A 100 4.01 -10.33 11.29
CA VAL A 100 3.18 -11.44 11.73
C VAL A 100 3.46 -12.70 10.91
N PRO A 101 3.04 -13.91 11.34
CA PRO A 101 3.18 -15.11 10.52
C PRO A 101 2.65 -14.87 9.10
N ARG A 102 3.45 -15.25 8.10
CA ARG A 102 3.07 -15.08 6.69
C ARG A 102 1.71 -15.73 6.40
N ASN A 103 0.92 -15.09 5.55
CA ASN A 103 -0.43 -15.51 5.17
C ASN A 103 -1.46 -15.55 6.33
N ARG A 104 -1.16 -14.96 7.49
CA ARG A 104 -2.13 -14.84 8.60
C ARG A 104 -3.44 -14.18 8.19
N TYR A 105 -3.38 -13.22 7.25
CA TYR A 105 -4.55 -12.47 6.80
C TYR A 105 -4.73 -12.56 5.28
N PRO A 106 -5.89 -13.02 4.78
CA PRO A 106 -6.21 -12.97 3.34
C PRO A 106 -6.20 -11.54 2.77
N HIS A 107 -6.52 -10.55 3.61
CA HIS A 107 -6.46 -9.13 3.30
C HIS A 107 -5.56 -8.42 4.31
N ARG A 108 -4.24 -8.52 4.13
CA ARG A 108 -3.19 -8.03 5.07
C ARG A 108 -3.52 -6.76 5.85
N LEU A 109 -3.76 -5.62 5.17
CA LEU A 109 -4.05 -4.33 5.83
C LEU A 109 -5.33 -4.38 6.68
N MET A 110 -6.41 -4.90 6.10
CA MET A 110 -7.71 -5.03 6.77
C MET A 110 -7.64 -5.99 7.96
N GLY A 111 -7.00 -7.14 7.76
CA GLY A 111 -6.86 -8.18 8.80
C GLY A 111 -6.00 -7.70 9.96
N PHE A 112 -4.82 -7.11 9.68
CA PHE A 112 -3.97 -6.54 10.73
C PHE A 112 -4.67 -5.40 11.47
N ASN A 113 -5.39 -4.52 10.77
CA ASN A 113 -6.13 -3.42 11.38
C ASN A 113 -7.23 -3.90 12.34
N ASN A 114 -7.97 -4.94 11.93
CA ASN A 114 -9.15 -5.42 12.64
C ASN A 114 -8.85 -6.48 13.70
N ASP A 115 -7.64 -7.04 13.71
CA ASP A 115 -7.27 -8.07 14.68
C ASP A 115 -7.34 -7.51 16.11
N PRO A 116 -8.12 -8.11 17.03
CA PRO A 116 -8.24 -7.64 18.40
C PRO A 116 -6.90 -7.64 19.15
N ALA A 117 -5.91 -8.43 18.71
CA ALA A 117 -4.57 -8.44 19.28
C ALA A 117 -3.68 -7.28 18.81
N THR A 118 -4.01 -6.58 17.70
CA THR A 118 -3.23 -5.44 17.23
C THR A 118 -3.49 -4.22 18.12
N SER A 119 -2.49 -3.76 18.86
CA SER A 119 -2.61 -2.53 19.66
C SER A 119 -2.38 -1.27 18.81
N PHE A 120 -2.73 -0.10 19.36
CA PHE A 120 -2.38 1.18 18.73
C PHE A 120 -0.85 1.34 18.58
N ALA A 121 -0.09 0.83 19.55
CA ALA A 121 1.37 0.83 19.49
C ALA A 121 1.91 -0.05 18.35
N ASP A 122 1.28 -1.20 18.08
CA ASP A 122 1.64 -2.07 16.95
C ASP A 122 1.32 -1.41 15.61
N MET A 123 0.16 -0.75 15.50
CA MET A 123 -0.19 0.04 14.33
C MET A 123 0.83 1.15 14.07
N GLN A 124 1.18 1.92 15.10
CA GLN A 124 2.21 2.97 14.99
C GLN A 124 3.59 2.40 14.65
N LYS A 125 3.94 1.22 15.20
CA LYS A 125 5.18 0.50 14.83
C LYS A 125 5.17 0.08 13.37
N MET A 126 4.05 -0.44 12.87
CA MET A 126 3.89 -0.83 11.46
C MET A 126 4.14 0.36 10.53
N LEU A 127 3.55 1.52 10.82
CA LEU A 127 3.74 2.71 9.97
C LEU A 127 5.17 3.26 10.03
N ARG A 128 5.86 3.17 11.18
CA ARG A 128 7.30 3.53 11.25
C ARG A 128 8.16 2.60 10.40
N LEU A 129 7.95 1.29 10.50
CA LEU A 129 8.67 0.30 9.69
C LEU A 129 8.38 0.48 8.19
N LEU A 130 7.16 0.87 7.84
CA LEU A 130 6.78 1.22 6.48
C LEU A 130 7.59 2.42 5.96
N GLU A 131 7.68 3.49 6.73
CA GLU A 131 8.44 4.68 6.34
C GLU A 131 9.93 4.35 6.13
N GLU A 132 10.53 3.65 7.08
CA GLU A 132 11.92 3.19 7.01
C GLU A 132 12.16 2.33 5.76
N ARG A 133 11.24 1.41 5.47
CA ARG A 133 11.32 0.52 4.32
C ARG A 133 11.23 1.28 3.00
N VAL A 134 10.25 2.17 2.85
CA VAL A 134 10.06 2.97 1.63
C VAL A 134 11.26 3.88 1.41
N ALA A 135 11.74 4.58 2.45
CA ALA A 135 12.92 5.43 2.37
C ALA A 135 14.19 4.65 1.97
N LYS A 136 14.40 3.48 2.57
CA LYS A 136 15.53 2.60 2.22
C LYS A 136 15.43 2.11 0.77
N ARG A 137 14.24 1.72 0.32
CA ARG A 137 14.01 1.26 -1.05
C ARG A 137 14.23 2.39 -2.04
N LEU A 138 13.79 3.61 -1.73
CA LEU A 138 13.99 4.80 -2.56
C LEU A 138 15.47 5.12 -2.71
N ALA A 139 16.23 5.11 -1.61
CA ALA A 139 17.68 5.31 -1.64
C ALA A 139 18.40 4.23 -2.47
N LYS A 140 17.88 3.00 -2.50
CA LYS A 140 18.43 1.93 -3.36
C LYS A 140 18.09 2.19 -4.83
N GLU A 141 16.83 2.44 -5.16
CA GLU A 141 16.38 2.61 -6.55
C GLU A 141 16.97 3.86 -7.21
N THR A 142 17.21 4.93 -6.45
CA THR A 142 17.87 6.14 -6.94
C THR A 142 19.36 5.95 -7.22
N LYS A 143 20.06 5.11 -6.44
CA LYS A 143 21.48 4.77 -6.68
C LYS A 143 21.72 3.91 -7.93
N HIS A 144 20.68 3.25 -8.45
CA HIS A 144 20.77 2.34 -9.60
C HIS A 144 20.06 2.91 -10.84
N LYS A 145 19.65 4.18 -10.79
CA LYS A 145 19.23 4.97 -11.96
C LYS A 145 20.43 5.76 -12.47
#